data_AF-A0A7L5AWE8-F1
#
_entry.id   AF-A0A7L5AWE8-F1
#
_cell.length_a   1.000
_cell.length_b   1.000
_cell.length_c   1.000
_cell.angle_alpha   90.00
_cell.angle_beta   90.00
_cell.angle_gamma   90.00
#
_symmetry.space_group_name_H-M   'P 1'
#
loop_
_entity.id
_entity.type
_entity.pdbx_description
1 polymer ?
#
loop_
_entity_poly.entity_id
_entity_poly.type
_entity_poly.pdbx_seq_one_letter_code
_entity_poly.pdbx_strand_id
1 'polypeptide(L)'
;MTLRLDITLLSERYDAGGGEDPRAAEWPPHPARAFAALRAVAGEDELGPLEELERLAPPLIHASPTAAVGARHSRGYVVKNVRDNKGGHQTHPGRTSVLRQRTSTLPEDARVQFDWPDGDALSDGTVADLDRLARRVPYLGRSTSSATLAFSRVGEPTPLPGLTTYEPTVGRSPLSIRVPYPGYLDELNALYREDQPAWQAAGPRARRFYREVGAAETSDESSEEISAVDDFDSPYPDLVILRFEELRPSGHLVSIFTEALRRKVMGQTENPLPPALHGHGTPGLPHVAYLGLPFVGNEHADGQLMALAVSIPGLEHDERLRILRGILGEDPERDVVLRVNGFRQSFRLRYAPDETRPFTSTVERWTLPARTWATATPLVLDRYPKDRDLAAAVAESFVNAGLPEPREVEVSKEPMVYGAVRLRPQELPKRCQGRLYTHARVTFDRPVRGPILAGAGRYFGVGLFAPEYEEEQQ
;
A
#
# COMPACT_ATOMS: atom_id res chain seq x y z
N MET A 1 24.98 27.50 -7.74
CA MET A 1 25.51 26.29 -8.36
C MET A 1 24.79 25.07 -7.82
N THR A 2 24.08 24.41 -8.72
CA THR A 2 23.37 23.16 -8.46
C THR A 2 24.38 22.08 -8.08
N LEU A 3 24.07 21.31 -7.04
CA LEU A 3 24.80 20.07 -6.76
C LEU A 3 24.19 18.97 -7.64
N ARG A 4 25.02 18.25 -8.39
CA ARG A 4 24.62 17.12 -9.21
C ARG A 4 25.23 15.82 -8.68
N LEU A 5 24.42 14.77 -8.59
CA LEU A 5 24.87 13.38 -8.46
C LEU A 5 24.64 12.66 -9.78
N ASP A 6 25.72 12.31 -10.47
CA ASP A 6 25.68 11.46 -11.65
C ASP A 6 25.76 9.99 -11.23
N ILE A 7 24.82 9.19 -11.71
CA ILE A 7 24.70 7.75 -11.47
C ILE A 7 24.76 7.05 -12.82
N THR A 8 25.64 6.06 -12.98
CA THR A 8 25.66 5.19 -14.17
C THR A 8 25.52 3.73 -13.76
N LEU A 9 24.48 3.07 -14.25
CA LEU A 9 24.22 1.64 -14.02
C LEU A 9 25.06 0.80 -14.98
N LEU A 10 26.14 0.19 -14.50
CA LEU A 10 27.11 -0.53 -15.33
C LEU A 10 26.57 -1.79 -16.01
N SER A 11 25.44 -2.30 -15.52
CA SER A 11 24.79 -3.49 -16.05
C SER A 11 23.58 -3.19 -16.95
N GLU A 12 23.34 -1.91 -17.26
CA GLU A 12 22.18 -1.44 -18.04
C GLU A 12 20.83 -1.94 -17.51
N ARG A 13 20.80 -2.31 -16.23
CA ARG A 13 19.65 -2.79 -15.49
C ARG A 13 19.70 -2.26 -14.08
N TYR A 14 18.52 -2.14 -13.50
CA TYR A 14 18.35 -1.70 -12.13
C TYR A 14 17.48 -2.67 -11.34
N ASP A 15 18.11 -3.40 -10.42
CA ASP A 15 17.51 -4.43 -9.59
C ASP A 15 17.16 -3.83 -8.23
N ALA A 16 16.05 -3.09 -8.20
CA ALA A 16 15.48 -2.56 -6.97
C ALA A 16 13.98 -2.86 -6.90
N GLY A 17 13.54 -3.37 -5.75
CA GLY A 17 12.11 -3.49 -5.46
C GLY A 17 11.60 -2.18 -4.86
N GLY A 18 10.32 -1.84 -5.11
CA GLY A 18 9.63 -0.59 -4.74
C GLY A 18 9.46 -0.29 -3.24
N GLY A 19 10.41 -0.70 -2.39
CA GLY A 19 10.36 -0.51 -0.95
C GLY A 19 9.36 -1.44 -0.28
N GLU A 20 8.08 -1.07 -0.33
CA GLU A 20 6.95 -1.80 0.28
C GLU A 20 6.56 -3.04 -0.50
N ASP A 21 6.66 -3.00 -1.83
CA ASP A 21 6.55 -4.20 -2.66
C ASP A 21 7.92 -4.58 -3.26
N PRO A 22 8.60 -5.61 -2.72
CA PRO A 22 9.83 -6.15 -3.29
C PRO A 22 9.67 -6.74 -4.71
N ARG A 23 8.42 -6.89 -5.19
CA ARG A 23 8.07 -7.39 -6.52
C ARG A 23 7.77 -6.28 -7.52
N ALA A 24 7.37 -5.09 -7.09
CA ALA A 24 7.25 -3.92 -7.94
C ALA A 24 8.64 -3.43 -8.37
N ALA A 25 8.77 -3.10 -9.65
CA ALA A 25 10.00 -2.57 -10.22
C ALA A 25 10.14 -1.09 -9.81
N GLU A 26 11.26 -0.70 -9.18
CA GLU A 26 11.52 0.71 -8.89
C GLU A 26 12.08 1.41 -10.13
N TRP A 27 11.43 2.49 -10.58
CA TRP A 27 11.99 3.45 -11.52
C TRP A 27 11.28 4.81 -11.41
N PRO A 28 11.99 5.95 -11.54
CA PRO A 28 13.45 6.09 -11.54
C PRO A 28 14.08 5.66 -10.19
N PRO A 29 15.42 5.54 -10.07
CA PRO A 29 16.05 5.27 -8.77
C PRO A 29 15.68 6.33 -7.73
N HIS A 30 15.28 5.92 -6.53
CA HIS A 30 14.86 6.86 -5.49
C HIS A 30 16.07 7.53 -4.80
N PRO A 31 16.10 8.88 -4.60
CA PRO A 31 17.17 9.56 -3.88
C PRO A 31 17.45 9.00 -2.48
N ALA A 32 16.41 8.57 -1.76
CA ALA A 32 16.54 7.93 -0.44
C ALA A 32 17.39 6.64 -0.48
N ARG A 33 17.41 5.95 -1.63
CA ARG A 33 18.19 4.73 -1.83
C ARG A 33 19.65 5.04 -2.18
N ALA A 34 19.90 6.10 -2.95
CA ALA A 34 21.25 6.61 -3.16
C ALA A 34 21.85 7.08 -1.83
N PHE A 35 21.06 7.78 -1.01
CA PHE A 35 21.47 8.17 0.34
C PHE A 35 21.81 6.96 1.23
N ALA A 36 20.96 5.93 1.25
CA ALA A 36 21.24 4.71 1.99
C ALA A 36 22.51 3.99 1.50
N ALA A 37 22.79 4.03 0.19
CA ALA A 37 24.00 3.46 -0.38
C ALA A 37 25.26 4.25 0.03
N LEU A 38 25.18 5.59 0.08
CA LEU A 38 26.26 6.43 0.62
C LEU A 38 26.51 6.13 2.11
N ARG A 39 25.44 6.03 2.91
CA ARG A 39 25.58 5.66 4.33
C ARG A 39 26.22 4.27 4.50
N ALA A 40 25.86 3.29 3.67
CA ALA A 40 26.39 1.93 3.75
C ALA A 40 27.92 1.84 3.55
N VAL A 41 28.53 2.84 2.88
CA VAL A 41 29.98 2.90 2.70
C VAL A 41 30.68 3.89 3.63
N ALA A 42 29.94 4.81 4.27
CA ALA A 42 30.51 5.86 5.12
C ALA A 42 30.96 5.34 6.50
N GLY A 43 32.14 5.77 6.95
CA GLY A 43 32.58 5.63 8.34
C GLY A 43 31.83 6.55 9.30
N GLU A 44 31.99 6.34 10.61
CA GLU A 44 31.37 7.19 11.64
C GLU A 44 31.92 8.63 11.62
N ASP A 45 33.16 8.82 11.19
CA ASP A 45 33.82 10.11 11.00
C ASP A 45 33.40 10.82 9.69
N GLU A 46 32.66 10.15 8.82
CA GLU A 46 32.24 10.63 7.50
C GLU A 46 30.75 11.01 7.44
N LEU A 47 30.08 11.11 8.60
CA LEU A 47 28.63 11.35 8.70
C LEU A 47 28.22 12.80 8.46
N GLY A 48 29.05 13.77 8.81
CA GLY A 48 28.73 15.21 8.68
C GLY A 48 28.24 15.62 7.29
N PRO A 49 28.94 15.22 6.19
CA PRO A 49 28.47 15.51 4.84
C PRO A 49 27.09 14.91 4.50
N LEU A 50 26.75 13.75 5.06
CA LEU A 50 25.43 13.13 4.88
C LEU A 50 24.33 13.86 5.64
N GLU A 51 24.64 14.36 6.85
CA GLU A 51 23.72 15.21 7.63
C GLU A 51 23.39 16.51 6.88
N GLU A 52 24.37 17.11 6.20
CA GLU A 52 24.12 18.28 5.38
C GLU A 52 23.32 17.95 4.11
N LEU A 53 23.60 16.82 3.46
CA LEU A 53 22.89 16.37 2.27
C LEU A 53 21.40 16.07 2.51
N GLU A 54 21.03 15.48 3.65
CA GLU A 54 19.62 15.16 3.96
C GLU A 54 18.74 16.40 4.22
N ARG A 55 19.36 17.57 4.43
CA ARG A 55 18.67 18.85 4.67
C ARG A 55 18.35 19.61 3.38
N LEU A 56 18.91 19.19 2.24
CA LEU A 56 18.59 19.80 0.95
C LEU A 56 17.15 19.49 0.53
N ALA A 57 16.60 20.33 -0.32
CA ALA A 57 15.31 20.13 -0.95
C ALA A 57 15.29 18.82 -1.78
N PRO A 58 14.11 18.26 -2.07
CA PRO A 58 14.01 17.15 -3.00
C PRO A 58 14.64 17.48 -4.37
N PRO A 59 15.53 16.63 -4.91
CA PRO A 59 16.24 16.92 -6.15
C PRO A 59 15.33 16.81 -7.36
N LEU A 60 15.69 17.49 -8.46
CA LEU A 60 15.21 17.12 -9.79
C LEU A 60 15.85 15.79 -10.19
N ILE A 61 15.10 14.91 -10.84
CA ILE A 61 15.58 13.60 -11.27
C ILE A 61 15.58 13.58 -12.79
N HIS A 62 16.74 13.31 -13.40
CA HIS A 62 16.86 13.11 -14.83
C HIS A 62 17.13 11.63 -15.09
N ALA A 63 16.20 10.95 -15.75
CA ALA A 63 16.28 9.52 -16.00
C ALA A 63 15.51 9.16 -17.28
N SER A 64 15.68 7.92 -17.77
CA SER A 64 14.86 7.40 -18.86
C SER A 64 13.35 7.58 -18.56
N PRO A 65 12.52 7.93 -19.57
CA PRO A 65 11.07 8.06 -19.40
C PRO A 65 10.47 6.77 -18.82
N THR A 66 9.56 6.90 -17.85
CA THR A 66 8.94 5.73 -17.19
C THR A 66 8.21 4.86 -18.21
N ALA A 67 7.60 5.48 -19.23
CA ALA A 67 6.93 4.77 -20.34
C ALA A 67 7.89 3.95 -21.22
N ALA A 68 9.18 4.29 -21.24
CA ALA A 68 10.21 3.62 -22.03
C ALA A 68 11.02 2.57 -21.24
N VAL A 69 10.73 2.39 -19.95
CA VAL A 69 11.46 1.46 -19.09
C VAL A 69 10.80 0.08 -19.09
N GLY A 70 11.54 -0.93 -19.55
CA GLY A 70 11.10 -2.31 -19.50
C GLY A 70 11.16 -2.88 -18.08
N ALA A 71 10.32 -3.85 -17.77
CA ALA A 71 10.40 -4.64 -16.54
C ALA A 71 10.80 -6.08 -16.85
N ARG A 72 11.72 -6.64 -16.06
CA ARG A 72 12.11 -8.05 -16.12
C ARG A 72 11.85 -8.71 -14.78
N HIS A 73 11.12 -9.82 -14.82
CA HIS A 73 10.95 -10.69 -13.67
C HIS A 73 11.73 -11.98 -13.88
N SER A 74 12.60 -12.32 -12.91
CA SER A 74 13.28 -13.61 -12.88
C SER A 74 12.82 -14.42 -11.67
N ARG A 75 12.57 -15.71 -11.88
CA ARG A 75 12.13 -16.65 -10.86
C ARG A 75 13.20 -17.72 -10.71
N GLY A 76 13.64 -17.96 -9.49
CA GLY A 76 14.64 -18.99 -9.19
C GLY A 76 14.43 -19.56 -7.81
N TYR A 77 14.70 -20.85 -7.64
CA TYR A 77 14.64 -21.49 -6.33
C TYR A 77 15.96 -21.30 -5.60
N VAL A 78 15.91 -20.73 -4.40
CA VAL A 78 17.08 -20.58 -3.52
C VAL A 78 16.97 -21.57 -2.37
N VAL A 79 18.05 -22.29 -2.12
CA VAL A 79 18.15 -23.28 -1.05
C VAL A 79 18.14 -22.56 0.30
N LYS A 80 17.27 -22.98 1.22
CA LYS A 80 17.30 -22.50 2.60
C LYS A 80 18.38 -23.25 3.38
N ASN A 81 19.02 -22.57 4.31
CA ASN A 81 19.94 -23.23 5.26
C ASN A 81 19.20 -23.96 6.40
N VAL A 82 17.91 -24.24 6.23
CA VAL A 82 17.08 -25.00 7.18
C VAL A 82 17.09 -26.47 6.76
N ARG A 83 17.41 -27.35 7.71
CA ARG A 83 17.37 -28.80 7.51
C ARG A 83 15.98 -29.33 7.84
N ASP A 84 15.42 -30.14 6.94
CA ASP A 84 14.15 -30.82 7.11
C ASP A 84 14.32 -32.28 6.67
N ASN A 85 13.88 -33.23 7.49
CA ASN A 85 13.93 -34.67 7.19
C ASN A 85 13.10 -35.03 5.95
N LYS A 86 12.19 -34.15 5.49
CA LYS A 86 11.43 -34.28 4.23
C LYS A 86 11.96 -33.37 3.10
N GLY A 87 13.10 -32.71 3.28
CA GLY A 87 13.68 -31.78 2.30
C GLY A 87 14.19 -32.49 1.04
N GLY A 88 13.46 -32.32 -0.07
CA GLY A 88 13.71 -32.98 -1.36
C GLY A 88 14.53 -32.18 -2.39
N HIS A 89 15.44 -31.29 -1.96
CA HIS A 89 16.26 -30.55 -2.93
C HIS A 89 17.28 -31.48 -3.62
N GLN A 90 17.18 -31.61 -4.95
CA GLN A 90 17.92 -32.59 -5.75
C GLN A 90 19.44 -32.51 -5.55
N THR A 91 20.00 -31.29 -5.41
CA THR A 91 21.44 -31.07 -5.23
C THR A 91 21.87 -30.97 -3.75
N HIS A 92 20.92 -30.78 -2.83
CA HIS A 92 21.21 -30.55 -1.41
C HIS A 92 20.27 -31.38 -0.52
N PRO A 93 20.57 -32.67 -0.33
CA PRO A 93 19.72 -33.58 0.43
C PRO A 93 19.38 -33.06 1.83
N GLY A 94 18.11 -33.18 2.24
CA GLY A 94 17.61 -32.72 3.54
C GLY A 94 17.47 -31.20 3.66
N ARG A 95 17.57 -30.46 2.55
CA ARG A 95 17.29 -29.01 2.50
C ARG A 95 16.04 -28.73 1.68
N THR A 96 15.36 -27.64 2.04
CA THR A 96 14.22 -27.10 1.29
C THR A 96 14.67 -25.96 0.38
N SER A 97 13.95 -25.72 -0.70
CA SER A 97 14.12 -24.52 -1.53
C SER A 97 12.91 -23.60 -1.40
N VAL A 98 13.14 -22.31 -1.61
CA VAL A 98 12.08 -21.31 -1.70
C VAL A 98 12.17 -20.59 -3.01
N LEU A 99 11.02 -20.40 -3.65
CA LEU A 99 10.93 -19.56 -4.84
C LEU A 99 11.30 -18.11 -4.46
N ARG A 100 12.33 -17.59 -5.11
CA ARG A 100 12.70 -16.18 -5.10
C ARG A 100 12.32 -15.59 -6.45
N GLN A 101 11.52 -14.54 -6.41
CA GLN A 101 11.26 -13.69 -7.55
C GLN A 101 12.11 -12.43 -7.40
N ARG A 102 12.74 -12.00 -8.49
CA ARG A 102 13.46 -10.73 -8.57
C ARG A 102 12.85 -9.92 -9.69
N THR A 103 12.71 -8.62 -9.43
CA THR A 103 12.25 -7.65 -10.40
C THR A 103 13.39 -6.68 -10.70
N SER A 104 13.53 -6.36 -11.97
CA SER A 104 14.55 -5.48 -12.53
C SER A 104 13.87 -4.50 -13.49
N THR A 105 14.31 -3.25 -13.50
CA THR A 105 13.99 -2.28 -14.54
C THR A 105 15.11 -2.21 -15.57
N LEU A 106 14.72 -2.07 -16.83
CA LEU A 106 15.58 -2.02 -18.01
C LEU A 106 15.37 -0.65 -18.68
N PRO A 107 16.10 0.38 -18.26
CA PRO A 107 15.99 1.70 -18.86
C PRO A 107 16.66 1.74 -20.23
N GLU A 108 16.18 2.59 -21.15
CA GLU A 108 16.85 2.83 -22.43
C GLU A 108 18.23 3.45 -22.26
N ASP A 109 18.36 4.35 -21.30
CA ASP A 109 19.62 4.94 -20.87
C ASP A 109 19.93 4.57 -19.41
N ALA A 110 21.13 4.02 -19.20
CA ALA A 110 21.63 3.58 -17.90
C ALA A 110 22.08 4.73 -16.98
N ARG A 111 22.09 5.97 -17.48
CA ARG A 111 22.52 7.16 -16.75
C ARG A 111 21.32 7.82 -16.06
N VAL A 112 21.53 8.26 -14.83
CA VAL A 112 20.56 8.97 -14.00
C VAL A 112 21.28 10.14 -13.33
N GLN A 113 20.65 11.29 -13.25
CA GLN A 113 21.22 12.48 -12.61
C GLN A 113 20.24 13.01 -11.56
N PHE A 114 20.74 13.32 -10.36
CA PHE A 114 19.97 14.06 -9.36
C PHE A 114 20.55 15.45 -9.20
N ASP A 115 19.71 16.47 -9.36
CA ASP A 115 20.10 17.86 -9.29
C ASP A 115 19.42 18.55 -8.11
N TRP A 116 20.21 19.03 -7.16
CA TRP A 116 19.75 19.85 -6.03
C TRP A 116 19.97 21.33 -6.34
N PRO A 117 18.91 22.10 -6.66
CA PRO A 117 19.04 23.52 -7.00
C PRO A 117 19.61 24.36 -5.85
N ASP A 118 19.35 23.93 -4.61
CA ASP A 118 19.82 24.53 -3.37
C ASP A 118 21.20 24.00 -2.91
N GLY A 119 21.94 23.32 -3.81
CA GLY A 119 23.27 22.77 -3.53
C GLY A 119 24.35 23.80 -3.13
N ASP A 120 24.11 25.09 -3.30
CA ASP A 120 24.97 26.17 -2.77
C ASP A 120 25.01 26.22 -1.25
N ALA A 121 24.05 25.60 -0.56
CA ALA A 121 24.05 25.50 0.89
C ALA A 121 25.23 24.69 1.45
N LEU A 122 25.82 23.80 0.65
CA LEU A 122 26.96 22.97 1.03
C LEU A 122 28.28 23.67 0.76
N SER A 123 29.29 23.42 1.59
CA SER A 123 30.66 23.89 1.31
C SER A 123 31.35 23.06 0.23
N ASP A 124 32.35 23.61 -0.44
CA ASP A 124 33.14 22.85 -1.44
C ASP A 124 33.89 21.67 -0.81
N GLY A 125 34.27 21.78 0.47
CA GLY A 125 34.82 20.67 1.25
C GLY A 125 33.79 19.55 1.42
N THR A 126 32.56 19.89 1.81
CA THR A 126 31.46 18.93 1.95
C THR A 126 31.17 18.20 0.64
N VAL A 127 31.15 18.93 -0.49
CA VAL A 127 30.94 18.33 -1.82
C VAL A 127 32.08 17.37 -2.20
N ALA A 128 33.33 17.73 -1.92
CA ALA A 128 34.47 16.85 -2.17
C ALA A 128 34.40 15.57 -1.31
N ASP A 129 33.93 15.67 -0.07
CA ASP A 129 33.74 14.52 0.82
C ASP A 129 32.61 13.60 0.34
N LEU A 130 31.49 14.19 -0.09
CA LEU A 130 30.39 13.47 -0.73
C LEU A 130 30.85 12.75 -2.01
N ASP A 131 31.65 13.38 -2.86
CA ASP A 131 32.19 12.73 -4.08
C ASP A 131 33.12 11.55 -3.74
N ARG A 132 33.97 11.69 -2.72
CA ARG A 132 34.82 10.58 -2.23
C ARG A 132 33.98 9.40 -1.71
N LEU A 133 32.88 9.67 -1.01
CA LEU A 133 31.94 8.64 -0.57
C LEU A 133 31.21 7.99 -1.75
N ALA A 134 30.70 8.79 -2.69
CA ALA A 134 29.99 8.33 -3.87
C ALA A 134 30.82 7.33 -4.70
N ARG A 135 32.11 7.60 -4.88
CA ARG A 135 33.05 6.73 -5.61
C ARG A 135 33.27 5.36 -4.95
N ARG A 136 32.96 5.20 -3.66
CA ARG A 136 33.07 3.93 -2.92
C ARG A 136 31.84 3.05 -3.04
N VAL A 137 30.71 3.58 -3.52
CA VAL A 137 29.45 2.85 -3.64
C VAL A 137 29.57 1.78 -4.74
N PRO A 138 29.48 0.47 -4.42
CA PRO A 138 29.72 -0.59 -5.41
C PRO A 138 28.48 -0.93 -6.25
N TYR A 139 27.29 -0.64 -5.74
CA TYR A 139 26.00 -0.93 -6.38
C TYR A 139 24.90 -0.02 -5.83
N LEU A 140 23.81 0.12 -6.58
CA LEU A 140 22.61 0.81 -6.13
C LEU A 140 21.42 -0.16 -6.11
N GLY A 141 20.73 -0.27 -4.97
CA GLY A 141 19.63 -1.23 -4.80
C GLY A 141 20.13 -2.61 -4.36
N ARG A 142 20.24 -3.56 -5.27
CA ARG A 142 20.81 -4.89 -4.99
C ARG A 142 22.23 -4.99 -5.54
N SER A 143 22.99 -5.93 -4.99
CA SER A 143 24.37 -6.22 -5.42
C SER A 143 24.52 -6.65 -6.89
N THR A 144 23.42 -6.97 -7.57
CA THR A 144 23.40 -7.30 -9.00
C THR A 144 23.29 -6.09 -9.92
N SER A 145 23.17 -4.88 -9.36
CA SER A 145 23.11 -3.59 -10.06
C SER A 145 24.31 -2.71 -9.72
N SER A 146 25.46 -3.11 -10.23
CA SER A 146 26.69 -2.33 -10.11
C SER A 146 26.50 -0.94 -10.71
N ALA A 147 26.96 0.08 -9.98
CA ALA A 147 26.76 1.46 -10.35
C ALA A 147 28.01 2.29 -10.01
N THR A 148 28.24 3.36 -10.75
CA THR A 148 29.21 4.40 -10.39
C THR A 148 28.47 5.68 -10.05
N LEU A 149 28.87 6.33 -8.96
CA LEU A 149 28.29 7.57 -8.48
C LEU A 149 29.38 8.65 -8.40
N ALA A 150 29.07 9.89 -8.77
CA ALA A 150 29.97 11.03 -8.63
C ALA A 150 29.19 12.33 -8.35
N PHE A 151 29.69 13.14 -7.43
CA PHE A 151 29.14 14.45 -7.14
C PHE A 151 29.92 15.55 -7.86
N SER A 152 29.22 16.56 -8.36
CA SER A 152 29.82 17.74 -9.00
C SER A 152 28.98 18.99 -8.80
N ARG A 153 29.59 20.17 -8.94
CA ARG A 153 28.86 21.44 -9.05
C ARG A 153 28.62 21.78 -10.51
N VAL A 154 27.38 22.16 -10.83
CA VAL A 154 26.99 22.55 -12.18
C VAL A 154 26.42 23.97 -12.14
N GLY A 155 26.93 24.84 -13.03
CA GLY A 155 26.43 26.20 -13.17
C GLY A 155 25.08 26.26 -13.86
N GLU A 156 24.95 25.56 -14.98
CA GLU A 156 23.71 25.43 -15.77
C GLU A 156 23.30 23.96 -15.85
N PRO A 157 22.42 23.49 -14.95
CA PRO A 157 22.00 22.09 -14.91
C PRO A 157 21.13 21.78 -16.13
N THR A 158 21.74 21.19 -17.16
CA THR A 158 21.03 20.60 -18.29
C THR A 158 21.06 19.08 -18.17
N PRO A 159 19.92 18.38 -18.38
CA PRO A 159 19.90 16.92 -18.40
C PRO A 159 20.72 16.40 -19.58
N LEU A 160 21.31 15.22 -19.42
CA LEU A 160 21.93 14.52 -20.54
C LEU A 160 20.89 14.26 -21.65
N PRO A 161 21.30 14.31 -22.94
CA PRO A 161 20.41 14.02 -24.05
C PRO A 161 19.75 12.63 -23.90
N GLY A 162 18.43 12.57 -24.12
CA GLY A 162 17.64 11.34 -23.98
C GLY A 162 17.05 11.11 -22.58
N LEU A 163 17.50 11.87 -21.57
CA LEU A 163 16.89 11.81 -20.24
C LEU A 163 15.70 12.76 -20.14
N THR A 164 14.68 12.32 -19.42
CA THR A 164 13.51 13.11 -19.06
C THR A 164 13.64 13.63 -17.65
N THR A 165 13.17 14.85 -17.41
CA THR A 165 13.21 15.50 -16.11
C THR A 165 11.93 15.23 -15.33
N TYR A 166 12.08 14.76 -14.10
CA TYR A 166 11.04 14.65 -13.11
C TYR A 166 11.29 15.69 -12.02
N GLU A 167 10.27 16.51 -11.73
CA GLU A 167 10.35 17.55 -10.71
C GLU A 167 9.39 17.26 -9.54
N PRO A 168 9.76 17.61 -8.30
CA PRO A 168 8.85 17.54 -7.16
C PRO A 168 7.60 18.39 -7.41
N THR A 169 6.43 17.83 -7.16
CA THR A 169 5.15 18.54 -7.25
C THR A 169 4.39 18.43 -5.93
N VAL A 170 3.66 19.49 -5.61
CA VAL A 170 2.73 19.52 -4.48
C VAL A 170 1.42 18.81 -4.85
N GLY A 171 1.06 18.80 -6.14
CA GLY A 171 -0.11 18.10 -6.65
C GLY A 171 0.10 16.58 -6.73
N ARG A 172 -0.98 15.81 -6.53
CA ARG A 172 -0.94 14.36 -6.60
C ARG A 172 -0.43 13.90 -7.97
N SER A 173 0.54 13.00 -7.97
CA SER A 173 1.08 12.37 -9.17
C SER A 173 1.15 10.86 -8.99
N PRO A 174 0.92 10.05 -10.05
CA PRO A 174 1.12 8.60 -9.97
C PRO A 174 2.56 8.22 -9.58
N LEU A 175 3.53 9.12 -9.78
CA LEU A 175 4.92 8.89 -9.44
C LEU A 175 5.24 9.37 -8.01
N SER A 176 5.34 8.41 -7.08
CA SER A 176 5.74 8.64 -5.69
C SER A 176 7.19 8.21 -5.48
N ILE A 177 8.07 9.18 -5.22
CA ILE A 177 9.50 8.98 -5.03
C ILE A 177 9.89 9.16 -3.57
N ARG A 178 10.84 8.35 -3.12
CA ARG A 178 11.39 8.42 -1.76
C ARG A 178 12.65 9.28 -1.74
N VAL A 179 12.65 10.30 -0.91
CA VAL A 179 13.68 11.33 -0.81
C VAL A 179 14.15 11.39 0.65
N PRO A 180 15.45 11.60 0.93
CA PRO A 180 15.91 11.85 2.29
C PRO A 180 15.22 13.11 2.87
N TYR A 181 15.16 13.18 4.21
CA TYR A 181 14.60 14.29 4.96
C TYR A 181 15.46 14.54 6.21
N PRO A 182 15.34 15.71 6.86
CA PRO A 182 16.06 15.97 8.12
C PRO A 182 15.77 14.90 9.19
N GLY A 183 16.80 14.19 9.64
CA GLY A 183 16.71 13.04 10.57
C GLY A 183 16.68 11.66 9.91
N TYR A 184 16.77 11.57 8.57
CA TYR A 184 16.74 10.30 7.85
C TYR A 184 18.00 9.45 8.14
N LEU A 185 19.16 10.07 8.30
CA LEU A 185 20.41 9.41 8.69
C LEU A 185 20.30 8.75 10.08
N ASP A 186 19.74 9.47 11.05
CA ASP A 186 19.53 8.95 12.41
C ASP A 186 18.59 7.75 12.42
N GLU A 187 17.54 7.81 11.59
CA GLU A 187 16.60 6.71 11.43
C GLU A 187 17.24 5.49 10.79
N LEU A 188 18.07 5.66 9.75
CA LEU A 188 18.85 4.57 9.16
C LEU A 188 19.80 3.94 10.19
N ASN A 189 20.46 4.76 11.01
CA ASN A 189 21.35 4.31 12.07
C ASN A 189 20.60 3.56 13.18
N ALA A 190 19.40 4.02 13.54
CA ALA A 190 18.53 3.35 14.51
C ALA A 190 18.08 1.98 14.00
N LEU A 191 17.59 1.92 12.75
CA LEU A 191 17.17 0.66 12.12
C LEU A 191 18.32 -0.35 12.06
N TYR A 192 19.54 0.10 11.70
CA TYR A 192 20.71 -0.78 11.70
C TYR A 192 21.02 -1.34 13.10
N ARG A 193 20.97 -0.50 14.14
CA ARG A 193 21.17 -0.94 15.54
C ARG A 193 20.11 -1.94 16.01
N GLU A 194 18.90 -1.86 15.46
CA GLU A 194 17.77 -2.75 15.78
C GLU A 194 17.68 -3.98 14.86
N ASP A 195 18.70 -4.23 14.02
CA ASP A 195 18.71 -5.28 12.99
C ASP A 195 17.47 -5.24 12.08
N GLN A 196 16.96 -4.03 11.82
CA GLN A 196 15.85 -3.75 10.92
C GLN A 196 16.35 -3.31 9.55
N PRO A 197 15.63 -3.65 8.46
CA PRO A 197 16.02 -3.29 7.12
C PRO A 197 15.80 -1.79 6.83
N ALA A 198 16.76 -1.17 6.14
CA ALA A 198 16.78 0.26 5.81
C ALA A 198 15.55 0.78 5.03
N TRP A 199 14.80 -0.08 4.35
CA TRP A 199 13.58 0.36 3.64
C TRP A 199 12.45 0.79 4.58
N GLN A 200 12.53 0.47 5.89
CA GLN A 200 11.55 0.94 6.87
C GLN A 200 11.65 2.45 7.14
N ALA A 201 12.82 3.07 6.94
CA ALA A 201 12.98 4.54 7.03
C ALA A 201 12.23 5.29 5.91
N ALA A 202 11.75 4.56 4.91
CA ALA A 202 11.07 5.09 3.74
C ALA A 202 9.54 5.25 3.95
N GLY A 203 9.15 5.59 5.18
CA GLY A 203 7.77 5.88 5.56
C GLY A 203 7.22 7.18 4.92
N PRO A 204 6.03 7.65 5.33
CA PRO A 204 5.35 8.79 4.70
C PRO A 204 6.20 10.06 4.59
N ARG A 205 7.09 10.30 5.57
CA ARG A 205 7.99 11.47 5.59
C ARG A 205 8.97 11.51 4.41
N ALA A 206 9.42 10.34 3.94
CA ALA A 206 10.31 10.24 2.78
C ALA A 206 9.57 10.42 1.44
N ARG A 207 8.24 10.32 1.40
CA ARG A 207 7.50 10.30 0.13
C ARG A 207 7.25 11.71 -0.40
N ARG A 208 7.54 11.91 -1.68
CA ARG A 208 7.22 13.13 -2.44
C ARG A 208 6.64 12.74 -3.79
N PHE A 209 5.69 13.51 -4.28
CA PHE A 209 5.14 13.34 -5.62
C PHE A 209 6.03 14.02 -6.64
N TYR A 210 6.22 13.38 -7.78
CA TYR A 210 7.02 13.89 -8.89
C TYR A 210 6.20 13.90 -10.15
N ARG A 211 6.36 14.90 -11.01
CA ARG A 211 5.74 14.93 -12.34
C ARG A 211 6.80 15.00 -13.43
N GLU A 212 6.47 14.46 -14.59
CA GLU A 212 7.30 14.53 -15.78
C GLU A 212 7.20 15.93 -16.42
N VAL A 213 8.33 16.58 -16.67
CA VAL A 213 8.37 17.92 -17.28
C VAL A 213 8.26 17.79 -18.80
N GLY A 214 7.25 18.41 -19.40
CA GLY A 214 7.06 18.43 -20.86
C GLY A 214 6.13 17.35 -21.42
N ALA A 215 5.51 16.52 -20.57
CA ALA A 215 4.35 15.73 -20.98
C ALA A 215 3.24 16.71 -21.39
N ALA A 216 2.94 16.79 -22.69
CA ALA A 216 1.88 17.62 -23.20
C ALA A 216 0.57 17.28 -22.48
N GLU A 217 -0.13 18.32 -22.02
CA GLU A 217 -1.55 18.23 -21.68
C GLU A 217 -2.29 17.78 -22.94
N THR A 218 -2.40 16.47 -23.16
CA THR A 218 -3.45 15.90 -23.99
C THR A 218 -4.76 16.15 -23.25
N SER A 219 -5.25 17.35 -23.48
CA SER A 219 -6.61 17.80 -23.27
C SER A 219 -7.54 16.88 -24.06
N ASP A 220 -8.16 15.93 -23.37
CA ASP A 220 -9.53 15.58 -23.70
C ASP A 220 -10.42 16.68 -23.10
N GLU A 221 -10.72 17.67 -23.94
CA GLU A 221 -11.80 18.63 -23.75
C GLU A 221 -13.16 17.90 -23.74
N SER A 222 -13.47 17.20 -22.65
CA SER A 222 -14.84 16.87 -22.23
C SER A 222 -14.88 16.35 -20.80
N SER A 223 -14.18 17.03 -19.89
CA SER A 223 -14.38 16.84 -18.45
C SER A 223 -14.61 18.21 -17.87
N GLU A 224 -15.88 18.51 -17.58
CA GLU A 224 -16.29 19.67 -16.81
C GLU A 224 -15.36 19.87 -15.61
N GLU A 225 -15.04 21.13 -15.34
CA GLU A 225 -14.31 21.58 -14.16
C GLU A 225 -14.99 21.10 -12.88
N ILE A 226 -14.71 19.88 -12.46
CA ILE A 226 -14.90 19.44 -11.09
C ILE A 226 -13.59 19.76 -10.40
N SER A 227 -13.60 20.83 -9.61
CA SER A 227 -12.49 21.21 -8.72
C SER A 227 -11.91 19.98 -8.04
N ALA A 228 -10.72 19.53 -8.47
CA ALA A 228 -10.08 18.34 -7.94
C ALA A 228 -9.57 18.65 -6.53
N VAL A 229 -10.42 18.36 -5.55
CA VAL A 229 -10.02 18.26 -4.15
C VAL A 229 -9.06 17.07 -4.06
N ASP A 230 -7.99 17.24 -3.30
CA ASP A 230 -6.85 16.31 -3.15
C ASP A 230 -7.30 14.95 -2.52
N ASP A 231 -7.94 14.08 -3.31
CA ASP A 231 -8.51 12.81 -2.86
C ASP A 231 -7.42 11.75 -2.56
N PHE A 232 -7.57 10.98 -1.47
CA PHE A 232 -6.73 9.80 -1.15
C PHE A 232 -7.41 8.50 -1.59
N ASP A 233 -6.71 7.59 -2.28
CA ASP A 233 -7.27 6.26 -2.66
C ASP A 233 -6.95 5.17 -1.64
N SER A 234 -7.97 4.39 -1.27
CA SER A 234 -7.82 3.20 -0.43
C SER A 234 -6.83 2.18 -1.02
N PRO A 235 -6.10 1.41 -0.17
CA PRO A 235 -5.27 0.29 -0.62
C PRO A 235 -6.00 -0.84 -1.37
N TYR A 236 -7.33 -0.78 -1.46
CA TYR A 236 -8.22 -1.78 -2.06
C TYR A 236 -8.89 -1.24 -3.33
N PRO A 237 -8.22 -1.31 -4.50
CA PRO A 237 -8.79 -0.82 -5.74
C PRO A 237 -10.00 -1.64 -6.23
N ASP A 238 -10.11 -2.91 -5.83
CA ASP A 238 -11.21 -3.77 -6.25
C ASP A 238 -12.13 -4.14 -5.08
N LEU A 239 -13.43 -3.95 -5.29
CA LEU A 239 -14.48 -4.39 -4.38
C LEU A 239 -15.48 -5.28 -5.14
N VAL A 240 -15.41 -6.60 -4.92
CA VAL A 240 -16.32 -7.56 -5.55
C VAL A 240 -17.50 -7.81 -4.61
N ILE A 241 -18.70 -7.39 -5.02
CA ILE A 241 -19.92 -7.49 -4.20
C ILE A 241 -20.79 -8.67 -4.65
N LEU A 242 -21.14 -9.54 -3.69
CA LEU A 242 -22.00 -10.71 -3.85
C LEU A 242 -23.31 -10.48 -3.07
N ARG A 243 -24.43 -10.28 -3.78
CA ARG A 243 -25.72 -9.85 -3.23
C ARG A 243 -26.53 -11.03 -2.72
N PHE A 244 -27.20 -10.91 -1.57
CA PHE A 244 -28.15 -11.93 -1.12
C PHE A 244 -29.45 -11.85 -1.94
N GLU A 245 -29.88 -12.96 -2.53
CA GLU A 245 -31.13 -13.00 -3.31
C GLU A 245 -32.38 -13.12 -2.43
N GLU A 246 -32.38 -14.11 -1.54
CA GLU A 246 -33.58 -14.50 -0.79
C GLU A 246 -33.43 -14.15 0.69
N LEU A 247 -32.51 -14.82 1.37
CA LEU A 247 -32.35 -14.75 2.81
C LEU A 247 -31.24 -13.77 3.19
N ARG A 248 -31.63 -12.63 3.75
CA ARG A 248 -30.71 -11.60 4.28
C ARG A 248 -30.51 -11.82 5.77
N PRO A 249 -29.33 -12.26 6.22
CA PRO A 249 -29.07 -12.45 7.63
C PRO A 249 -28.91 -11.10 8.35
N SER A 250 -29.17 -11.09 9.64
CA SER A 250 -28.90 -9.91 10.47
C SER A 250 -27.39 -9.63 10.55
N GLY A 251 -27.01 -8.34 10.60
CA GLY A 251 -25.63 -7.89 10.65
C GLY A 251 -24.79 -8.48 11.78
N HIS A 252 -25.39 -8.85 12.92
CA HIS A 252 -24.65 -9.45 14.04
C HIS A 252 -23.98 -10.80 13.67
N LEU A 253 -24.41 -11.42 12.56
CA LEU A 253 -23.84 -12.64 12.01
C LEU A 253 -22.70 -12.38 11.01
N VAL A 254 -22.23 -11.14 10.84
CA VAL A 254 -21.21 -10.80 9.83
C VAL A 254 -19.96 -11.67 9.92
N SER A 255 -19.46 -11.95 11.13
CA SER A 255 -18.23 -12.72 11.33
C SER A 255 -18.34 -14.16 10.83
N ILE A 256 -19.49 -14.81 10.99
CA ILE A 256 -19.70 -16.20 10.53
C ILE A 256 -19.92 -16.27 9.01
N PHE A 257 -20.56 -15.25 8.42
CA PHE A 257 -20.78 -15.18 6.98
C PHE A 257 -19.48 -14.84 6.22
N THR A 258 -18.68 -13.90 6.72
CA THR A 258 -17.37 -13.60 6.12
C THR A 258 -16.38 -14.73 6.29
N GLU A 259 -16.41 -15.48 7.41
CA GLU A 259 -15.62 -16.70 7.58
C GLU A 259 -16.04 -17.79 6.56
N ALA A 260 -17.35 -17.97 6.34
CA ALA A 260 -17.85 -18.91 5.35
C ALA A 260 -17.41 -18.50 3.94
N LEU A 261 -17.51 -17.22 3.58
CA LEU A 261 -17.09 -16.70 2.28
C LEU A 261 -15.59 -16.92 2.08
N ARG A 262 -14.78 -16.57 3.08
CA ARG A 262 -13.34 -16.83 3.07
C ARG A 262 -13.00 -18.30 2.83
N ARG A 263 -13.68 -19.22 3.51
CA ARG A 263 -13.47 -20.66 3.33
C ARG A 263 -13.83 -21.11 1.91
N LYS A 264 -14.93 -20.58 1.36
CA LYS A 264 -15.40 -20.86 0.00
C LYS A 264 -14.40 -20.39 -1.05
N VAL A 265 -13.96 -19.13 -0.98
CA VAL A 265 -12.97 -18.56 -1.92
C VAL A 265 -11.64 -19.31 -1.85
N MET A 266 -11.14 -19.58 -0.65
CA MET A 266 -9.90 -20.37 -0.48
C MET A 266 -10.05 -21.80 -1.02
N GLY A 267 -11.22 -22.43 -0.86
CA GLY A 267 -11.48 -23.78 -1.37
C GLY A 267 -11.64 -23.85 -2.90
N GLN A 268 -12.02 -22.75 -3.53
CA GLN A 268 -12.18 -22.63 -4.99
C GLN A 268 -10.93 -22.10 -5.70
N THR A 269 -9.99 -21.51 -4.96
CA THR A 269 -8.77 -20.96 -5.56
C THR A 269 -7.75 -22.08 -5.78
N GLU A 270 -7.20 -22.18 -6.99
CA GLU A 270 -6.19 -23.19 -7.35
C GLU A 270 -4.93 -23.10 -6.47
N ASN A 271 -4.34 -24.26 -6.16
CA ASN A 271 -3.10 -24.32 -5.39
C ASN A 271 -1.86 -24.04 -6.26
N PRO A 272 -0.83 -23.37 -5.73
CA PRO A 272 -0.72 -22.88 -4.35
C PRO A 272 -1.51 -21.58 -4.14
N LEU A 273 -2.21 -21.47 -2.99
CA LEU A 273 -3.02 -20.29 -2.68
C LEU A 273 -2.19 -19.00 -2.74
N PRO A 274 -2.70 -17.92 -3.36
CA PRO A 274 -2.09 -16.60 -3.34
C PRO A 274 -1.78 -16.15 -1.90
N PRO A 275 -0.55 -15.68 -1.59
CA PRO A 275 -0.21 -15.17 -0.26
C PRO A 275 -1.17 -14.07 0.24
N ALA A 276 -1.62 -13.20 -0.67
CA ALA A 276 -2.60 -12.16 -0.39
C ALA A 276 -3.94 -12.70 0.10
N LEU A 277 -4.29 -13.95 -0.22
CA LEU A 277 -5.58 -14.57 0.13
C LEU A 277 -5.61 -15.13 1.56
N HIS A 278 -4.45 -15.57 2.09
CA HIS A 278 -4.37 -16.20 3.40
C HIS A 278 -3.59 -15.39 4.45
N GLY A 279 -2.87 -14.34 4.05
CA GLY A 279 -2.21 -13.40 4.96
C GLY A 279 -1.05 -13.99 5.77
N HIS A 280 -0.49 -15.14 5.37
CA HIS A 280 0.74 -15.67 5.98
C HIS A 280 1.94 -15.33 5.09
N GLY A 281 2.98 -14.73 5.68
CA GLY A 281 4.26 -14.47 5.00
C GLY A 281 4.41 -13.07 4.38
N THR A 282 3.49 -12.15 4.66
CA THR A 282 3.51 -10.77 4.15
C THR A 282 3.21 -9.74 5.27
N PRO A 283 4.06 -9.63 6.31
CA PRO A 283 3.82 -8.69 7.40
C PRO A 283 3.79 -7.24 6.87
N GLY A 284 2.74 -6.50 7.20
CA GLY A 284 2.60 -5.07 6.84
C GLY A 284 1.99 -4.80 5.46
N LEU A 285 1.75 -5.82 4.63
CA LEU A 285 1.08 -5.64 3.35
C LEU A 285 -0.44 -5.85 3.47
N PRO A 286 -1.27 -5.08 2.73
CA PRO A 286 -2.70 -5.37 2.61
C PRO A 286 -2.95 -6.80 2.09
N HIS A 287 -4.02 -7.41 2.55
CA HIS A 287 -4.47 -8.75 2.17
C HIS A 287 -5.92 -8.70 1.78
N VAL A 288 -6.42 -9.72 1.08
CA VAL A 288 -7.83 -9.84 0.75
C VAL A 288 -8.68 -9.74 2.02
N ALA A 289 -9.59 -8.77 2.04
CA ALA A 289 -10.52 -8.55 3.14
C ALA A 289 -11.91 -9.07 2.77
N TYR A 290 -12.54 -9.78 3.71
CA TYR A 290 -13.88 -10.31 3.55
C TYR A 290 -14.84 -9.47 4.38
N LEU A 291 -15.84 -8.89 3.73
CA LEU A 291 -16.71 -7.87 4.29
C LEU A 291 -18.17 -8.35 4.28
N GLY A 292 -18.93 -7.95 5.28
CA GLY A 292 -20.38 -7.88 5.17
C GLY A 292 -20.78 -6.44 4.90
N LEU A 293 -21.72 -6.23 3.98
CA LEU A 293 -22.27 -4.93 3.64
C LEU A 293 -23.66 -4.80 4.28
N PRO A 294 -23.76 -4.28 5.51
CA PRO A 294 -25.03 -4.05 6.18
C PRO A 294 -25.79 -2.88 5.54
N PHE A 295 -27.12 -2.89 5.62
CA PHE A 295 -27.91 -1.71 5.29
C PHE A 295 -27.72 -0.63 6.36
N VAL A 296 -26.96 0.42 6.03
CA VAL A 296 -26.52 1.48 6.94
C VAL A 296 -26.67 2.88 6.35
N GLY A 297 -26.81 3.88 7.22
CA GLY A 297 -26.74 5.31 6.84
C GLY A 297 -28.00 5.86 6.18
N ASN A 298 -29.14 5.20 6.35
CA ASN A 298 -30.46 5.69 5.95
C ASN A 298 -31.36 5.73 7.18
N GLU A 299 -32.41 6.55 7.17
CA GLU A 299 -33.37 6.69 8.29
C GLU A 299 -33.94 5.34 8.76
N HIS A 300 -34.21 4.42 7.82
CA HIS A 300 -34.77 3.10 8.09
C HIS A 300 -33.74 1.97 7.99
N ALA A 301 -32.46 2.30 8.12
CA ALA A 301 -31.39 1.30 8.10
C ALA A 301 -31.48 0.35 9.31
N ASP A 302 -31.57 -0.95 9.03
CA ASP A 302 -31.82 -2.00 10.03
C ASP A 302 -30.62 -2.92 10.27
N GLY A 303 -29.52 -2.71 9.53
CA GLY A 303 -28.29 -3.49 9.66
C GLY A 303 -28.36 -4.92 9.14
N GLN A 304 -29.37 -5.29 8.35
CA GLN A 304 -29.36 -6.57 7.63
C GLN A 304 -28.20 -6.61 6.64
N LEU A 305 -27.55 -7.76 6.48
CA LEU A 305 -26.53 -7.94 5.46
C LEU A 305 -27.21 -8.04 4.09
N MET A 306 -26.99 -7.03 3.28
CA MET A 306 -27.57 -6.92 1.94
C MET A 306 -26.67 -7.64 0.91
N ALA A 307 -25.37 -7.64 1.18
CA ALA A 307 -24.37 -8.34 0.41
C ALA A 307 -23.19 -8.77 1.29
N LEU A 308 -22.38 -9.69 0.77
CA LEU A 308 -21.01 -9.88 1.20
C LEU A 308 -20.09 -9.27 0.14
N ALA A 309 -18.87 -8.91 0.51
CA ALA A 309 -17.90 -8.42 -0.44
C ALA A 309 -16.50 -8.95 -0.17
N VAL A 310 -15.68 -8.93 -1.21
CA VAL A 310 -14.27 -9.23 -1.16
C VAL A 310 -13.52 -8.02 -1.67
N SER A 311 -12.77 -7.36 -0.79
CA SER A 311 -11.87 -6.28 -1.14
C SER A 311 -10.51 -6.87 -1.47
N ILE A 312 -10.03 -6.64 -2.69
CA ILE A 312 -8.75 -7.14 -3.18
C ILE A 312 -7.77 -5.96 -3.16
N PRO A 313 -6.62 -6.09 -2.49
CA PRO A 313 -5.61 -5.04 -2.51
C PRO A 313 -5.00 -4.89 -3.90
N GLY A 314 -4.21 -3.84 -4.14
CA GLY A 314 -3.43 -3.72 -5.36
C GLY A 314 -2.55 -4.96 -5.59
N LEU A 315 -2.87 -5.76 -6.62
CA LEU A 315 -2.18 -7.00 -6.96
C LEU A 315 -1.90 -7.06 -8.46
N GLU A 316 -0.86 -7.81 -8.82
CA GLU A 316 -0.53 -8.16 -10.20
C GLU A 316 -1.69 -8.85 -10.92
N HIS A 317 -1.78 -8.66 -12.24
CA HIS A 317 -2.91 -9.13 -13.05
C HIS A 317 -3.22 -10.62 -12.83
N ASP A 318 -2.21 -11.49 -12.86
CA ASP A 318 -2.40 -12.94 -12.72
C ASP A 318 -2.87 -13.35 -11.31
N GLU A 319 -2.35 -12.70 -10.26
CA GLU A 319 -2.74 -12.99 -8.87
C GLU A 319 -4.16 -12.50 -8.60
N ARG A 320 -4.49 -11.30 -9.09
CA ARG A 320 -5.84 -10.74 -9.09
C ARG A 320 -6.83 -11.64 -9.82
N LEU A 321 -6.50 -12.10 -11.03
CA LEU A 321 -7.37 -12.96 -11.85
C LEU A 321 -7.65 -14.30 -11.17
N ARG A 322 -6.65 -14.89 -10.50
CA ARG A 322 -6.82 -16.13 -9.74
C ARG A 322 -7.77 -15.96 -8.56
N ILE A 323 -7.69 -14.83 -7.84
CA ILE A 323 -8.60 -14.52 -6.74
C ILE A 323 -10.02 -14.30 -7.27
N LEU A 324 -10.19 -13.55 -8.36
CA LEU A 324 -11.49 -13.34 -9.02
C LEU A 324 -12.14 -14.66 -9.44
N ARG A 325 -11.37 -15.57 -10.04
CA ARG A 325 -11.85 -16.94 -10.36
C ARG A 325 -12.24 -17.72 -9.11
N GLY A 326 -11.48 -17.58 -8.03
CA GLY A 326 -11.81 -18.20 -6.74
C GLY A 326 -13.10 -17.64 -6.10
N ILE A 327 -13.43 -16.37 -6.36
CA ILE A 327 -14.65 -15.73 -5.86
C ILE A 327 -15.88 -16.16 -6.64
N LEU A 328 -15.82 -16.08 -7.97
CA LEU A 328 -16.96 -16.30 -8.86
C LEU A 328 -17.16 -17.79 -9.19
N GLY A 329 -16.11 -18.61 -9.09
CA GLY A 329 -16.13 -20.00 -9.53
C GLY A 329 -16.30 -20.14 -11.05
N GLU A 330 -16.73 -21.31 -11.48
CA GLU A 330 -16.99 -21.65 -12.89
C GLU A 330 -18.47 -21.56 -13.29
N ASP A 331 -19.32 -21.07 -12.38
CA ASP A 331 -20.77 -20.99 -12.63
C ASP A 331 -21.07 -19.90 -13.67
N PRO A 332 -21.69 -20.23 -14.82
CA PRO A 332 -21.98 -19.27 -15.88
C PRO A 332 -22.98 -18.19 -15.45
N GLU A 333 -23.86 -18.48 -14.49
CA GLU A 333 -24.83 -17.52 -13.94
C GLU A 333 -24.21 -16.64 -12.84
N ARG A 334 -22.94 -16.90 -12.47
CA ARG A 334 -22.19 -16.17 -11.44
C ARG A 334 -22.85 -16.22 -10.05
N ASP A 335 -23.55 -17.33 -9.80
CA ASP A 335 -24.14 -17.66 -8.51
C ASP A 335 -23.09 -18.27 -7.57
N VAL A 336 -23.06 -17.79 -6.34
CA VAL A 336 -22.19 -18.27 -5.26
C VAL A 336 -23.05 -18.85 -4.15
N VAL A 337 -23.05 -20.18 -4.06
CA VAL A 337 -23.74 -20.92 -2.98
C VAL A 337 -22.84 -21.02 -1.75
N LEU A 338 -23.31 -20.45 -0.64
CA LEU A 338 -22.58 -20.37 0.63
C LEU A 338 -23.18 -21.29 1.70
N ARG A 339 -22.36 -22.17 2.26
CA ARG A 339 -22.70 -22.97 3.45
C ARG A 339 -22.13 -22.31 4.70
N VAL A 340 -23.01 -21.93 5.62
CA VAL A 340 -22.66 -21.19 6.84
C VAL A 340 -22.85 -22.08 8.07
N ASN A 341 -21.86 -22.12 8.94
CA ASN A 341 -21.92 -22.90 10.16
C ASN A 341 -23.05 -22.39 11.07
N GLY A 342 -23.85 -23.31 11.62
CA GLY A 342 -25.01 -22.99 12.45
C GLY A 342 -26.33 -22.91 11.69
N PHE A 343 -26.32 -22.99 10.36
CA PHE A 343 -27.51 -23.04 9.52
C PHE A 343 -27.62 -24.37 8.79
N ARG A 344 -28.85 -24.87 8.61
CA ARG A 344 -29.12 -26.09 7.84
C ARG A 344 -29.26 -25.79 6.35
N GLN A 345 -29.79 -24.62 6.02
CA GLN A 345 -29.94 -24.13 4.65
C GLN A 345 -28.63 -23.57 4.10
N SER A 346 -28.53 -23.51 2.77
CA SER A 346 -27.48 -22.77 2.06
C SER A 346 -28.00 -21.38 1.68
N PHE A 347 -27.10 -20.42 1.54
CA PHE A 347 -27.42 -19.06 1.13
C PHE A 347 -26.93 -18.84 -0.30
N ARG A 348 -27.80 -18.35 -1.19
CA ARG A 348 -27.42 -17.99 -2.55
C ARG A 348 -27.03 -16.52 -2.61
N LEU A 349 -25.86 -16.27 -3.16
CA LEU A 349 -25.35 -14.94 -3.45
C LEU A 349 -25.17 -14.79 -4.95
N ARG A 350 -25.39 -13.60 -5.50
CA ARG A 350 -25.20 -13.32 -6.93
C ARG A 350 -24.20 -12.20 -7.15
N TYR A 351 -23.30 -12.38 -8.11
CA TYR A 351 -22.48 -11.28 -8.61
C TYR A 351 -23.23 -10.53 -9.72
N ALA A 352 -23.75 -9.35 -9.40
CA ALA A 352 -24.47 -8.47 -10.32
C ALA A 352 -23.91 -7.04 -10.23
N PRO A 353 -22.79 -6.73 -10.93
CA PRO A 353 -22.12 -5.44 -10.85
C PRO A 353 -22.95 -4.30 -11.46
N ASP A 354 -23.81 -4.61 -12.43
CA ASP A 354 -24.64 -3.61 -13.14
C ASP A 354 -25.90 -3.21 -12.33
N GLU A 355 -26.20 -3.89 -11.22
CA GLU A 355 -27.35 -3.58 -10.37
C GLU A 355 -27.10 -2.38 -9.44
N THR A 356 -27.74 -1.25 -9.76
CA THR A 356 -27.61 0.00 -8.99
C THR A 356 -28.46 0.05 -7.72
N ARG A 357 -29.35 -0.93 -7.47
CA ARG A 357 -30.23 -0.97 -6.29
C ARG A 357 -30.30 -2.35 -5.64
N PRO A 358 -30.33 -2.45 -4.30
CA PRO A 358 -30.25 -1.35 -3.34
C PRO A 358 -28.85 -0.72 -3.29
N PHE A 359 -28.77 0.59 -3.04
CA PHE A 359 -27.51 1.36 -3.13
C PHE A 359 -26.43 0.85 -2.18
N THR A 360 -26.81 0.37 -0.99
CA THR A 360 -25.94 -0.32 -0.01
C THR A 360 -25.13 -1.51 -0.56
N SER A 361 -25.58 -2.11 -1.67
CA SER A 361 -24.91 -3.23 -2.34
C SER A 361 -24.15 -2.81 -3.60
N THR A 362 -23.92 -1.51 -3.81
CA THR A 362 -23.15 -0.97 -4.95
C THR A 362 -21.72 -0.65 -4.54
N VAL A 363 -20.79 -0.62 -5.50
CA VAL A 363 -19.37 -0.31 -5.22
C VAL A 363 -19.25 1.16 -4.83
N GLU A 364 -19.97 2.03 -5.52
CA GLU A 364 -20.01 3.48 -5.37
C GLU A 364 -20.30 3.87 -3.91
N ARG A 365 -21.28 3.21 -3.29
CA ARG A 365 -21.67 3.45 -1.90
C ARG A 365 -20.55 3.24 -0.88
N TRP A 366 -19.50 2.50 -1.21
CA TRP A 366 -18.39 2.23 -0.29
C TRP A 366 -17.08 2.85 -0.75
N THR A 367 -17.01 3.42 -1.95
CA THR A 367 -15.76 3.85 -2.59
C THR A 367 -15.72 5.32 -2.98
N LEU A 368 -16.88 5.98 -3.12
CA LEU A 368 -16.94 7.40 -3.42
C LEU A 368 -16.20 8.25 -2.36
N PRO A 369 -15.56 9.35 -2.78
CA PRO A 369 -14.80 10.21 -1.88
C PRO A 369 -15.72 10.82 -0.81
N ALA A 370 -15.29 10.74 0.45
CA ALA A 370 -15.93 11.42 1.56
C ALA A 370 -14.89 11.86 2.59
N ARG A 371 -15.18 12.96 3.30
CA ARG A 371 -14.33 13.43 4.41
C ARG A 371 -14.67 12.76 5.73
N THR A 372 -15.94 12.43 5.94
CA THR A 372 -16.43 11.84 7.18
C THR A 372 -16.83 10.40 6.95
N TRP A 373 -16.35 9.53 7.83
CA TRP A 373 -16.57 8.09 7.77
C TRP A 373 -16.91 7.57 9.15
N ALA A 374 -17.89 6.67 9.25
CA ALA A 374 -18.27 6.06 10.52
C ALA A 374 -18.40 4.55 10.41
N THR A 375 -18.08 3.83 11.49
CA THR A 375 -18.06 2.36 11.49
C THR A 375 -19.43 1.78 11.10
N ALA A 376 -19.47 1.01 10.00
CA ALA A 376 -20.59 0.15 9.62
C ALA A 376 -20.51 -1.20 10.34
N THR A 377 -19.30 -1.69 10.60
CA THR A 377 -18.99 -2.80 11.51
C THR A 377 -17.95 -2.33 12.51
N PRO A 378 -17.97 -2.83 13.77
CA PRO A 378 -17.15 -2.25 14.83
C PRO A 378 -15.66 -2.39 14.54
N LEU A 379 -14.86 -1.42 14.96
CA LEU A 379 -13.41 -1.43 14.83
C LEU A 379 -12.80 -2.20 16.00
N VAL A 380 -12.01 -3.24 15.71
CA VAL A 380 -11.18 -3.93 16.69
C VAL A 380 -9.80 -3.28 16.71
N LEU A 381 -9.33 -2.79 17.85
CA LEU A 381 -8.09 -2.02 17.93
C LEU A 381 -6.86 -2.89 17.67
N ASP A 382 -5.88 -2.33 16.92
CA ASP A 382 -4.60 -2.99 16.61
C ASP A 382 -3.73 -3.25 17.85
N ARG A 383 -3.82 -2.38 18.85
CA ARG A 383 -3.12 -2.49 20.13
C ARG A 383 -4.02 -2.04 21.28
N TYR A 384 -3.70 -2.50 22.49
CA TYR A 384 -4.38 -2.00 23.69
C TYR A 384 -3.81 -0.62 24.05
N PRO A 385 -4.64 0.42 24.23
CA PRO A 385 -4.16 1.77 24.53
C PRO A 385 -3.50 1.81 25.91
N LYS A 386 -2.25 2.28 25.99
CA LYS A 386 -1.51 2.38 27.26
C LYS A 386 -2.15 3.37 28.23
N ASP A 387 -2.59 4.52 27.70
CA ASP A 387 -3.16 5.63 28.49
C ASP A 387 -4.69 5.71 28.43
N ARG A 388 -5.36 4.61 28.01
CA ARG A 388 -6.80 4.54 27.74
C ARG A 388 -7.33 5.53 26.70
N ASP A 389 -6.45 6.21 25.97
CA ASP A 389 -6.82 7.04 24.84
C ASP A 389 -7.26 6.16 23.66
N LEU A 390 -8.58 6.01 23.52
CA LEU A 390 -9.19 5.25 22.44
C LEU A 390 -9.10 5.99 21.11
N ALA A 391 -9.15 7.33 21.11
CA ALA A 391 -9.12 8.11 19.88
C ALA A 391 -7.76 8.00 19.20
N ALA A 392 -6.67 8.12 19.97
CA ALA A 392 -5.31 7.89 19.47
C ALA A 392 -5.12 6.47 18.93
N ALA A 393 -5.65 5.44 19.61
CA ALA A 393 -5.56 4.05 19.15
C ALA A 393 -6.36 3.79 17.87
N VAL A 394 -7.48 4.49 17.69
CA VAL A 394 -8.26 4.47 16.44
C VAL A 394 -7.45 5.14 15.32
N ALA A 395 -6.90 6.34 15.54
CA ALA A 395 -6.05 7.01 14.56
C ALA A 395 -4.85 6.15 14.13
N GLU A 396 -4.16 5.52 15.08
CA GLU A 396 -3.07 4.56 14.81
C GLU A 396 -3.55 3.39 13.95
N SER A 397 -4.79 2.92 14.14
CA SER A 397 -5.38 1.84 13.34
C SER A 397 -5.62 2.22 11.87
N PHE A 398 -5.82 3.51 11.57
CA PHE A 398 -5.90 4.02 10.20
C PHE A 398 -4.51 4.07 9.55
N VAL A 399 -3.52 4.62 10.26
CA VAL A 399 -2.13 4.67 9.77
C VAL A 399 -1.59 3.27 9.52
N ASN A 400 -1.82 2.32 10.44
CA ASN A 400 -1.45 0.91 10.30
C ASN A 400 -2.18 0.18 9.14
N ALA A 401 -3.30 0.72 8.68
CA ALA A 401 -4.03 0.21 7.52
C ALA A 401 -3.57 0.85 6.21
N GLY A 402 -2.61 1.79 6.25
CA GLY A 402 -2.12 2.52 5.09
C GLY A 402 -3.06 3.66 4.65
N LEU A 403 -3.92 4.15 5.56
CA LEU A 403 -4.82 5.28 5.34
C LEU A 403 -4.22 6.56 5.95
N PRO A 404 -4.65 7.77 5.49
CA PRO A 404 -4.26 9.00 6.14
C PRO A 404 -4.66 9.00 7.62
N GLU A 405 -3.88 9.72 8.43
CA GLU A 405 -4.27 9.95 9.82
C GLU A 405 -5.52 10.85 9.86
N PRO A 406 -6.59 10.45 10.57
CA PRO A 406 -7.78 11.28 10.68
C PRO A 406 -7.50 12.54 11.49
N ARG A 407 -8.07 13.67 11.06
CA ARG A 407 -7.97 14.96 11.76
C ARG A 407 -8.77 14.93 13.07
N GLU A 408 -9.95 14.33 13.03
CA GLU A 408 -10.85 14.21 14.18
C GLU A 408 -11.32 12.77 14.33
N VAL A 409 -11.41 12.31 15.58
CA VAL A 409 -11.83 10.95 15.92
C VAL A 409 -12.81 11.00 17.09
N GLU A 410 -14.04 10.59 16.84
CA GLU A 410 -15.04 10.35 17.87
C GLU A 410 -15.17 8.85 18.11
N VAL A 411 -15.19 8.43 19.38
CA VAL A 411 -15.33 7.03 19.76
C VAL A 411 -16.60 6.80 20.56
N SER A 412 -17.27 5.69 20.32
CA SER A 412 -18.51 5.31 20.99
C SER A 412 -18.58 3.81 21.22
N LYS A 413 -19.20 3.41 22.34
CA LYS A 413 -19.55 2.00 22.58
C LYS A 413 -20.74 1.54 21.73
N GLU A 414 -21.59 2.48 21.31
CA GLU A 414 -22.77 2.23 20.49
C GLU A 414 -22.54 2.71 19.05
N PRO A 415 -23.17 2.07 18.05
CA PRO A 415 -23.05 2.50 16.66
C PRO A 415 -23.50 3.96 16.48
N MET A 416 -22.74 4.71 15.68
CA MET A 416 -22.95 6.14 15.45
C MET A 416 -23.76 6.44 14.19
N VAL A 417 -24.10 5.39 13.43
CA VAL A 417 -24.87 5.43 12.17
C VAL A 417 -26.04 4.47 12.27
N TYR A 418 -27.19 4.85 11.73
CA TYR A 418 -28.35 3.96 11.64
C TYR A 418 -28.02 2.66 10.90
N GLY A 419 -28.50 1.54 11.45
CA GLY A 419 -28.26 0.19 10.95
C GLY A 419 -26.83 -0.33 11.17
N ALA A 420 -25.89 0.45 11.72
CA ALA A 420 -24.53 -0.05 11.90
C ALA A 420 -24.50 -1.23 12.88
N VAL A 421 -23.68 -2.22 12.56
CA VAL A 421 -23.73 -3.53 13.21
C VAL A 421 -23.22 -3.44 14.63
N ARG A 422 -24.06 -3.78 15.60
CA ARG A 422 -23.65 -3.96 16.99
C ARG A 422 -23.25 -5.42 17.24
N LEU A 423 -22.00 -5.63 17.66
CA LEU A 423 -21.49 -6.96 18.01
C LEU A 423 -21.25 -7.09 19.51
N ARG A 424 -21.66 -8.23 20.07
CA ARG A 424 -21.22 -8.72 21.37
C ARG A 424 -19.80 -9.28 21.29
N PRO A 425 -19.05 -9.36 22.41
CA PRO A 425 -17.69 -9.88 22.40
C PRO A 425 -17.56 -11.29 21.79
N GLN A 426 -18.58 -12.14 21.94
CA GLN A 426 -18.60 -13.51 21.39
C GLN A 426 -18.95 -13.55 19.90
N GLU A 427 -19.59 -12.50 19.37
CA GLU A 427 -19.97 -12.37 17.96
C GLU A 427 -18.82 -11.82 17.11
N LEU A 428 -17.75 -11.31 17.74
CA LEU A 428 -16.52 -10.93 17.05
C LEU A 428 -15.86 -12.15 16.36
N PRO A 429 -15.11 -11.92 15.27
CA PRO A 429 -14.29 -12.97 14.66
C PRO A 429 -13.41 -13.64 15.71
N LYS A 430 -13.25 -14.98 15.65
CA LYS A 430 -12.51 -15.76 16.67
C LYS A 430 -11.14 -15.20 17.03
N ARG A 431 -10.41 -14.67 16.02
CA ARG A 431 -9.07 -14.06 16.19
C ARG A 431 -9.09 -12.70 16.91
N CYS A 432 -10.25 -12.07 16.99
CA CYS A 432 -10.49 -10.78 17.60
C CYS A 432 -11.17 -10.88 18.97
N GLN A 433 -11.65 -12.06 19.36
CA GLN A 433 -12.28 -12.28 20.67
C GLN A 433 -11.28 -11.98 21.80
N GLY A 434 -11.74 -11.25 22.82
CA GLY A 434 -10.90 -10.78 23.92
C GLY A 434 -10.09 -9.51 23.64
N ARG A 435 -10.16 -8.96 22.41
CA ARG A 435 -9.57 -7.66 22.08
C ARG A 435 -10.56 -6.54 22.36
N LEU A 436 -10.02 -5.35 22.60
CA LEU A 436 -10.81 -4.12 22.74
C LEU A 436 -11.33 -3.69 21.36
N TYR A 437 -12.59 -3.28 21.29
CA TYR A 437 -13.26 -2.83 20.08
C TYR A 437 -14.23 -1.70 20.40
N THR A 438 -14.53 -0.87 19.42
CA THR A 438 -15.35 0.33 19.56
C THR A 438 -16.04 0.66 18.24
N HIS A 439 -17.06 1.51 18.29
CA HIS A 439 -17.49 2.29 17.13
C HIS A 439 -16.71 3.59 17.09
N ALA A 440 -16.51 4.10 15.88
CA ALA A 440 -15.82 5.36 15.65
C ALA A 440 -16.42 6.12 14.48
N ARG A 441 -16.39 7.44 14.58
CA ARG A 441 -16.53 8.38 13.46
C ARG A 441 -15.21 9.10 13.31
N VAL A 442 -14.76 9.24 12.08
CA VAL A 442 -13.51 9.92 11.75
C VAL A 442 -13.75 10.97 10.67
N THR A 443 -13.02 12.07 10.78
CA THR A 443 -13.04 13.14 9.78
C THR A 443 -11.62 13.37 9.28
N PHE A 444 -11.46 13.40 7.97
CA PHE A 444 -10.19 13.70 7.31
C PHE A 444 -10.13 15.17 6.87
N ASP A 445 -8.92 15.70 6.75
CA ASP A 445 -8.65 17.02 6.19
C ASP A 445 -8.93 17.12 4.68
N ARG A 446 -8.97 15.97 4.00
CA ARG A 446 -9.25 15.80 2.58
C ARG A 446 -10.23 14.64 2.33
N PRO A 447 -10.94 14.60 1.19
CA PRO A 447 -11.77 13.45 0.88
C PRO A 447 -10.91 12.19 0.70
N VAL A 448 -11.42 11.07 1.19
CA VAL A 448 -10.79 9.76 1.07
C VAL A 448 -11.73 8.85 0.31
N ARG A 449 -11.24 8.18 -0.73
CA ARG A 449 -11.94 7.16 -1.52
C ARG A 449 -11.79 5.81 -0.83
N GLY A 450 -12.92 5.13 -0.64
CA GLY A 450 -12.98 3.83 0.04
C GLY A 450 -12.66 2.63 -0.86
N PRO A 451 -12.87 1.39 -0.38
CA PRO A 451 -13.46 1.07 0.92
C PRO A 451 -12.49 1.39 2.07
N ILE A 452 -13.01 1.98 3.14
CA ILE A 452 -12.22 2.26 4.35
C ILE A 452 -12.30 1.08 5.31
N LEU A 453 -11.16 0.44 5.51
CA LEU A 453 -10.97 -0.74 6.34
C LEU A 453 -9.85 -0.50 7.35
N ALA A 454 -10.15 -0.50 8.65
CA ALA A 454 -9.18 -0.22 9.70
C ALA A 454 -9.27 -1.21 10.87
N GLY A 455 -8.20 -1.28 11.67
CA GLY A 455 -8.14 -2.11 12.87
C GLY A 455 -7.84 -3.59 12.58
N ALA A 456 -7.55 -4.35 13.64
CA ALA A 456 -6.93 -5.67 13.55
C ALA A 456 -7.83 -6.75 12.93
N GLY A 457 -9.13 -6.51 12.91
CA GLY A 457 -10.13 -7.41 12.35
C GLY A 457 -10.55 -7.08 10.91
N ARG A 458 -9.92 -6.09 10.27
CA ARG A 458 -10.25 -5.58 8.92
C ARG A 458 -10.40 -6.63 7.83
N TYR A 459 -9.72 -7.77 7.97
CA TYR A 459 -9.78 -8.88 7.01
C TYR A 459 -10.90 -9.90 7.28
N PHE A 460 -11.64 -9.76 8.38
CA PHE A 460 -12.54 -10.79 8.93
C PHE A 460 -13.96 -10.27 9.20
N GLY A 461 -14.42 -9.26 8.47
CA GLY A 461 -15.81 -8.76 8.55
C GLY A 461 -16.08 -7.71 9.62
N VAL A 462 -15.05 -7.15 10.25
CA VAL A 462 -15.14 -6.04 11.21
C VAL A 462 -14.19 -4.93 10.80
N GLY A 463 -14.42 -3.68 11.22
CA GLY A 463 -13.59 -2.54 10.87
C GLY A 463 -13.91 -1.89 9.52
N LEU A 464 -15.11 -2.11 8.97
CA LEU A 464 -15.61 -1.43 7.77
C LEU A 464 -16.24 -0.09 8.16
N PHE A 465 -15.90 0.97 7.44
CA PHE A 465 -16.51 2.28 7.60
C PHE A 465 -17.43 2.61 6.40
N ALA A 466 -18.54 3.27 6.69
CA ALA A 466 -19.44 3.87 5.72
C ALA A 466 -19.15 5.37 5.60
N PRO A 467 -19.19 5.93 4.38
CA PRO A 467 -19.13 7.37 4.21
C PRO A 467 -20.40 8.02 4.78
N GLU A 468 -20.22 9.16 5.43
CA GLU A 468 -21.31 10.08 5.77
C GLU A 468 -21.24 11.25 4.79
N TYR A 469 -22.33 11.46 4.06
CA TYR A 469 -22.50 12.63 3.22
C TYR A 469 -23.31 13.64 4.04
N GLU A 470 -22.80 14.86 4.18
CA GLU A 470 -23.63 15.94 4.71
C GLU A 470 -24.82 16.09 3.76
N GLU A 471 -26.04 15.97 4.29
CA GLU A 471 -27.21 16.42 3.56
C GLU A 471 -27.02 17.92 3.33
N GLU A 472 -26.79 18.32 2.06
CA GLU A 472 -27.09 19.69 1.67
C GLU A 472 -28.55 19.92 2.04
N GLN A 473 -28.74 20.65 3.13
CA GLN A 473 -30.05 21.18 3.51
C GLN A 473 -30.53 22.02 2.32
N GLN A 474 -31.40 21.44 1.50
CA GLN A 474 -32.18 22.18 0.52
C GLN A 474 -33.20 23.07 1.21
#